data_AF-A0A9P5NCF1-F1
#
_entry.id   AF-A0A9P5NCF1-F1
#
_cell.length_a   1.000
_cell.length_b   1.000
_cell.length_c   1.000
_cell.angle_alpha   90.00
_cell.angle_beta   90.00
_cell.angle_gamma   90.00
#
_symmetry.space_group_name_H-M   'P 1'
#
loop_
_entity.id
_entity.type
_entity.pdbx_description
1 polymer ?
#
loop_
_entity_poly.entity_id
_entity_poly.type
_entity_poly.pdbx_seq_one_letter_code
_entity_poly.pdbx_strand_id
1 'polypeptide(L)'
;MSASTFSVAEAEARGTLADGFQWDAQDITQGKNGTRVATVPYFQRPGEEKIWAGAGGVLTSARDLATWVSMLLNNGRHPYTNETIIPSEIVEHVAHGRSVSHGKPEFPELSPKVYGAGQWRYSYQAHDIIEHGGNNPGYKTQVARFPNDNLGIITLSNDAKGGGFIIEAVKFRIADELLGLKELDWNDRFEKQWNDYVEKAQKLTPRPNKPEFPSAPYTSLAENTFHHPTYGTLQPCLVPASVHSYMDSTYAQSLQCLNFLSSYAVQRILSVSDLSTPTYIIPWKRFFTSHLRLAHFDGNLFNVTTIFSNADVREKEGYSHGDGKGGPVSKGDILVELDEHFEVEWVRGEEEGLAFKGGFWGMEGLDARSPVGVGKESAEVWFAKV
;
A
#
# COMPACT_ATOMS: atom_id res chain seq x y z
N MET A 1 -12.37 -25.56 8.22
CA MET A 1 -11.29 -24.63 7.84
C MET A 1 -10.20 -24.66 8.91
N SER A 2 -9.33 -25.67 8.89
CA SER A 2 -8.40 -25.96 10.01
C SER A 2 -7.06 -25.22 9.92
N ALA A 3 -6.74 -24.67 8.75
CA ALA A 3 -5.52 -23.91 8.52
C ALA A 3 -5.74 -22.39 8.66
N SER A 4 -6.99 -21.93 8.79
CA SER A 4 -7.31 -20.52 8.90
C SER A 4 -7.06 -19.98 10.30
N THR A 5 -6.45 -18.80 10.42
CA THR A 5 -6.16 -18.12 11.70
C THR A 5 -5.98 -16.62 11.49
N PHE A 6 -6.06 -15.84 12.56
CA PHE A 6 -5.64 -14.43 12.60
C PHE A 6 -4.23 -14.26 13.18
N SER A 7 -3.62 -15.33 13.69
CA SER A 7 -2.31 -15.30 14.34
C SER A 7 -1.21 -15.73 13.38
N VAL A 8 -0.29 -14.80 13.05
CA VAL A 8 0.91 -15.15 12.28
C VAL A 8 1.78 -16.16 13.03
N ALA A 9 1.92 -16.02 14.35
CA ALA A 9 2.71 -16.96 15.15
C ALA A 9 2.16 -18.39 15.06
N GLU A 10 0.83 -18.57 15.07
CA GLU A 10 0.23 -19.89 14.85
C GLU A 10 0.47 -20.41 13.43
N ALA A 11 0.37 -19.54 12.42
CA ALA A 11 0.61 -19.91 11.03
C ALA A 11 2.08 -20.32 10.78
N GLU A 12 3.04 -19.58 11.34
CA GLU A 12 4.48 -19.89 11.30
C GLU A 12 4.80 -21.18 12.05
N ALA A 13 4.24 -21.39 13.24
CA ALA A 13 4.45 -22.60 14.04
C ALA A 13 3.99 -23.89 13.32
N ARG A 14 3.04 -23.77 12.38
CA ARG A 14 2.60 -24.88 11.53
C ARG A 14 3.59 -25.23 10.41
N GLY A 15 4.58 -24.37 10.13
CA GLY A 15 5.62 -24.60 9.11
C GLY A 15 5.12 -24.66 7.66
N THR A 16 3.90 -24.18 7.39
CA THR A 16 3.25 -24.24 6.06
C THR A 16 2.83 -22.86 5.55
N LEU A 17 3.16 -21.79 6.28
CA LEU A 17 2.95 -20.43 5.82
C LEU A 17 3.92 -20.13 4.67
N ALA A 18 3.38 -19.70 3.54
CA ALA A 18 4.19 -19.24 2.42
C ALA A 18 4.81 -17.87 2.75
N ASP A 19 6.09 -17.69 2.43
CA ASP A 19 6.70 -16.37 2.43
C ASP A 19 6.03 -15.48 1.38
N GLY A 20 5.68 -14.26 1.79
CA GLY A 20 5.34 -13.18 0.88
C GLY A 20 6.60 -12.55 0.33
N PHE A 21 6.58 -11.98 -0.87
CA PHE A 21 7.78 -11.34 -1.44
C PHE A 21 7.51 -9.89 -1.84
N GLN A 22 8.41 -9.01 -1.39
CA GLN A 22 8.45 -7.58 -1.66
C GLN A 22 9.69 -7.21 -2.46
N TRP A 23 9.69 -6.01 -3.04
CA TRP A 23 10.84 -5.44 -3.72
C TRP A 23 11.52 -4.42 -2.81
N ASP A 24 12.62 -4.81 -2.16
CA ASP A 24 13.47 -3.93 -1.36
C ASP A 24 14.13 -2.88 -2.25
N ALA A 25 14.03 -1.62 -1.82
CA ALA A 25 14.61 -0.44 -2.46
C ALA A 25 14.21 -0.24 -3.93
N GLN A 26 13.01 -0.68 -4.31
CA GLN A 26 12.46 -0.39 -5.63
C GLN A 26 11.89 1.03 -5.68
N ASP A 27 12.21 1.73 -6.77
CA ASP A 27 11.69 3.05 -7.12
C ASP A 27 11.39 3.06 -8.62
N ILE A 28 10.13 2.86 -8.98
CA ILE A 28 9.70 2.77 -10.39
C ILE A 28 9.78 4.13 -11.08
N THR A 29 9.65 5.21 -10.32
CA THR A 29 9.70 6.59 -10.84
C THR A 29 11.10 6.93 -11.37
N GLN A 30 12.13 6.28 -10.80
CA GLN A 30 13.52 6.39 -11.24
C GLN A 30 14.00 5.17 -12.04
N GLY A 31 13.11 4.24 -12.37
CA GLY A 31 13.47 3.00 -13.09
C GLY A 31 14.39 2.06 -12.30
N LYS A 32 14.42 2.15 -10.97
CA LYS A 32 15.19 1.28 -10.08
C LYS A 32 14.36 0.05 -9.73
N ASN A 33 14.80 -1.13 -10.15
CA ASN A 33 14.04 -2.37 -9.97
C ASN A 33 14.02 -2.92 -8.53
N GLY A 34 14.99 -2.56 -7.69
CA GLY A 34 15.13 -3.11 -6.34
C GLY A 34 15.51 -4.60 -6.32
N THR A 35 15.46 -5.23 -5.14
CA THR A 35 15.76 -6.66 -4.94
C THR A 35 14.57 -7.37 -4.31
N ARG A 36 14.20 -8.54 -4.82
CA ARG A 36 13.09 -9.32 -4.26
C ARG A 36 13.51 -9.98 -2.94
N VAL A 37 12.79 -9.71 -1.86
CA VAL A 37 13.08 -10.19 -0.49
C VAL A 37 11.82 -10.77 0.13
N ALA A 38 11.97 -11.85 0.89
CA ALA A 38 10.89 -12.43 1.66
C ALA A 38 10.43 -11.45 2.76
N THR A 39 9.12 -11.32 2.94
CA THR A 39 8.49 -10.40 3.89
C THR A 39 7.41 -11.10 4.69
N VAL A 40 7.27 -10.65 5.94
CA VAL A 40 6.02 -10.75 6.69
C VAL A 40 5.69 -9.33 7.14
N PRO A 41 4.55 -8.75 6.73
CA PRO A 41 4.17 -7.40 7.11
C PRO A 41 4.15 -7.22 8.63
N TYR A 42 4.70 -6.11 9.14
CA TYR A 42 4.81 -5.92 10.60
C TYR A 42 3.47 -5.85 11.31
N PHE A 43 2.44 -5.35 10.65
CA PHE A 43 1.09 -5.23 11.23
C PHE A 43 0.36 -6.57 11.32
N GLN A 44 0.97 -7.64 10.79
CA GLN A 44 0.54 -9.01 11.03
C GLN A 44 1.39 -9.67 12.11
N ARG A 45 2.39 -8.99 12.70
CA ARG A 45 3.27 -9.58 13.71
C ARG A 45 2.62 -9.57 15.10
N PRO A 46 3.08 -10.48 15.99
CA PRO A 46 2.56 -10.62 17.35
C PRO A 46 2.40 -9.30 18.09
N GLY A 47 1.14 -8.94 18.39
CA GLY A 47 0.76 -7.75 19.14
C GLY A 47 0.05 -6.69 18.30
N GLU A 48 0.25 -6.67 16.99
CA GLU A 48 -0.29 -5.65 16.07
C GLU A 48 -1.53 -6.15 15.27
N GLU A 49 -1.83 -7.46 15.30
CA GLU A 49 -2.82 -8.07 14.40
C GLU A 49 -4.25 -7.58 14.62
N LYS A 50 -4.56 -7.14 15.84
CA LYS A 50 -5.91 -6.70 16.23
C LYS A 50 -6.39 -5.50 15.42
N ILE A 51 -5.49 -4.63 15.01
CA ILE A 51 -5.83 -3.42 14.26
C ILE A 51 -6.31 -3.77 12.84
N TRP A 52 -5.81 -4.87 12.28
CA TRP A 52 -6.09 -5.29 10.90
C TRP A 52 -7.12 -6.40 10.76
N ALA A 53 -7.40 -7.13 11.85
CA ALA A 53 -8.14 -8.38 11.83
C ALA A 53 -9.41 -8.31 10.98
N GLY A 54 -10.23 -7.27 11.15
CA GLY A 54 -11.49 -7.13 10.41
C GLY A 54 -11.34 -6.86 8.91
N ALA A 55 -10.31 -6.14 8.48
CA ALA A 55 -10.17 -5.67 7.09
C ALA A 55 -9.35 -6.62 6.20
N GLY A 56 -8.39 -7.35 6.76
CA GLY A 56 -7.52 -8.22 5.95
C GLY A 56 -6.58 -9.12 6.74
N GLY A 57 -6.89 -9.38 8.01
CA GLY A 57 -6.01 -10.14 8.92
C GLY A 57 -6.13 -11.67 8.81
N VAL A 58 -7.06 -12.21 8.03
CA VAL A 58 -7.21 -13.67 7.89
C VAL A 58 -6.03 -14.25 7.11
N LEU A 59 -5.34 -15.21 7.73
CA LEU A 59 -4.43 -16.14 7.07
C LEU A 59 -5.19 -17.43 6.79
N THR A 60 -5.04 -17.99 5.60
CA THR A 60 -5.79 -19.18 5.19
C THR A 60 -5.02 -20.02 4.16
N SER A 61 -5.62 -21.11 3.70
CA SER A 61 -5.06 -21.98 2.67
C SER A 61 -6.05 -22.15 1.52
N ALA A 62 -5.55 -22.54 0.34
CA ALA A 62 -6.40 -22.87 -0.81
C ALA A 62 -7.47 -23.93 -0.47
N ARG A 63 -7.15 -24.91 0.39
CA ARG A 63 -8.09 -25.94 0.84
C ARG A 63 -9.23 -25.37 1.69
N ASP A 64 -8.90 -24.48 2.62
CA ASP A 64 -9.90 -23.83 3.47
C ASP A 64 -10.78 -22.88 2.67
N LEU A 65 -10.19 -22.10 1.76
CA LEU A 65 -10.92 -21.25 0.83
C LEU A 65 -11.83 -22.06 -0.09
N ALA A 66 -11.37 -23.20 -0.62
CA ALA A 66 -12.23 -24.06 -1.43
C ALA A 66 -13.45 -24.56 -0.65
N THR A 67 -13.27 -24.90 0.63
CA THR A 67 -14.39 -25.29 1.52
C THR A 67 -15.35 -24.12 1.74
N TRP A 68 -14.82 -22.92 1.98
CA TRP A 68 -15.62 -21.71 2.19
C TRP A 68 -16.39 -21.29 0.94
N VAL A 69 -15.74 -21.23 -0.23
CA VAL A 69 -16.39 -20.90 -1.51
C VAL A 69 -17.45 -21.94 -1.87
N SER A 70 -17.17 -23.24 -1.67
CA SER A 70 -18.17 -24.30 -1.90
C SER A 70 -19.38 -24.15 -0.99
N MET A 71 -19.19 -23.73 0.27
CA MET A 71 -20.28 -23.46 1.19
C MET A 71 -21.14 -22.28 0.72
N LEU A 72 -20.53 -21.21 0.20
CA LEU A 72 -21.27 -20.07 -0.35
C LEU A 72 -22.03 -20.41 -1.63
N LEU A 73 -21.43 -21.20 -2.54
CA LEU A 73 -22.10 -21.73 -3.73
C LEU A 73 -23.27 -22.66 -3.37
N ASN A 74 -23.15 -23.38 -2.25
CA ASN A 74 -24.20 -24.24 -1.70
C ASN A 74 -25.16 -23.49 -0.75
N ASN A 75 -25.38 -22.19 -0.99
CA ASN A 75 -26.32 -21.34 -0.25
C ASN A 75 -26.10 -21.36 1.27
N GLY A 76 -24.83 -21.40 1.70
CA GLY A 76 -24.44 -21.35 3.10
C GLY A 76 -24.37 -22.71 3.80
N ARG A 77 -24.56 -23.82 3.07
CA ARG A 77 -24.45 -25.19 3.61
C ARG A 77 -23.06 -25.76 3.40
N HIS A 78 -22.51 -26.37 4.45
CA HIS A 78 -21.20 -27.00 4.40
C HIS A 78 -21.16 -28.13 3.35
N PRO A 79 -20.14 -28.17 2.45
CA PRO A 79 -20.15 -29.02 1.25
C PRO A 79 -20.12 -30.52 1.54
N TYR A 80 -19.67 -30.95 2.73
CA TYR A 80 -19.52 -32.37 3.08
C TYR A 80 -20.56 -32.87 4.08
N THR A 81 -21.04 -32.00 4.98
CA THR A 81 -21.96 -32.37 6.06
C THR A 81 -23.39 -31.93 5.78
N ASN A 82 -23.58 -31.04 4.79
CA ASN A 82 -24.85 -30.41 4.45
C ASN A 82 -25.50 -29.61 5.59
N GLU A 83 -24.75 -29.35 6.67
CA GLU A 83 -25.16 -28.49 7.76
C GLU A 83 -25.24 -27.04 7.27
N THR A 84 -26.29 -26.31 7.67
CA THR A 84 -26.44 -24.89 7.35
C THR A 84 -25.56 -24.08 8.29
N ILE A 85 -24.48 -23.49 7.77
CA ILE A 85 -23.54 -22.66 8.53
C ILE A 85 -23.96 -21.20 8.47
N ILE A 86 -24.42 -20.75 7.31
CA ILE A 86 -24.94 -19.40 7.08
C ILE A 86 -26.33 -19.58 6.45
N PRO A 87 -27.38 -18.92 6.95
CA PRO A 87 -28.68 -18.94 6.29
C PRO A 87 -28.57 -18.40 4.86
N SER A 88 -29.28 -19.01 3.90
CA SER A 88 -29.20 -18.67 2.48
C SER A 88 -29.49 -17.19 2.20
N GLU A 89 -30.44 -16.62 2.92
CA GLU A 89 -30.84 -15.22 2.83
C GLU A 89 -29.72 -14.27 3.24
N ILE A 90 -28.82 -14.69 4.15
CA ILE A 90 -27.67 -13.88 4.54
C ILE A 90 -26.57 -13.95 3.47
N VAL A 91 -26.32 -15.13 2.89
CA VAL A 91 -25.37 -15.29 1.77
C VAL A 91 -25.75 -14.41 0.58
N GLU A 92 -27.04 -14.35 0.27
CA GLU A 92 -27.58 -13.49 -0.78
C GLU A 92 -27.50 -12.00 -0.37
N HIS A 93 -27.93 -11.66 0.84
CA HIS A 93 -27.96 -10.28 1.32
C HIS A 93 -26.59 -9.59 1.30
N VAL A 94 -25.52 -10.29 1.68
CA VAL A 94 -24.15 -9.71 1.69
C VAL A 94 -23.59 -9.49 0.28
N ALA A 95 -24.06 -10.27 -0.71
CA ALA A 95 -23.67 -10.15 -2.11
C ALA A 95 -24.50 -9.14 -2.91
N HIS A 96 -25.56 -8.57 -2.31
CA HIS A 96 -26.36 -7.52 -2.96
C HIS A 96 -25.54 -6.24 -3.13
N GLY A 97 -25.55 -5.69 -4.35
CA GLY A 97 -25.01 -4.37 -4.62
C GLY A 97 -25.74 -3.30 -3.81
N ARG A 98 -24.99 -2.56 -3.00
CA ARG A 98 -25.46 -1.42 -2.20
C ARG A 98 -24.99 -0.09 -2.75
N SER A 99 -23.82 -0.09 -3.37
CA SER A 99 -23.25 1.06 -4.08
C SER A 99 -22.75 0.63 -5.45
N VAL A 100 -22.67 1.60 -6.37
CA VAL A 100 -21.95 1.42 -7.64
C VAL A 100 -20.50 1.78 -7.37
N SER A 101 -19.59 0.80 -7.47
CA SER A 101 -18.15 1.07 -7.33
C SER A 101 -17.54 1.50 -8.65
N HIS A 102 -17.98 0.90 -9.76
CA HIS A 102 -17.55 1.25 -11.12
C HIS A 102 -18.78 1.41 -12.00
N GLY A 103 -19.17 2.67 -12.27
CA GLY A 103 -20.36 2.98 -13.06
C GLY A 103 -20.23 2.68 -14.56
N LYS A 104 -19.00 2.45 -15.02
CA LYS A 104 -18.69 2.04 -16.40
C LYS A 104 -17.83 0.78 -16.35
N PRO A 105 -18.07 -0.19 -17.25
CA PRO A 105 -17.18 -1.33 -17.36
C PRO A 105 -15.80 -0.90 -17.88
N GLU A 106 -14.76 -1.48 -17.30
CA GLU A 106 -13.37 -1.26 -17.71
C GLU A 106 -13.08 -1.87 -19.08
N PHE A 107 -13.68 -3.02 -19.35
CA PHE A 107 -13.58 -3.75 -20.62
C PHE A 107 -14.98 -4.08 -21.16
N PRO A 108 -15.18 -4.18 -22.49
CA PRO A 108 -16.49 -4.45 -23.08
C PRO A 108 -17.15 -5.75 -22.61
N GLU A 109 -16.34 -6.72 -22.18
CA GLU A 109 -16.81 -8.02 -21.72
C GLU A 109 -17.25 -8.01 -20.25
N LEU A 110 -17.06 -6.89 -19.54
CA LEU A 110 -17.49 -6.69 -18.17
C LEU A 110 -18.76 -5.85 -18.10
N SER A 111 -19.55 -6.03 -17.04
CA SER A 111 -20.56 -5.04 -16.64
C SER A 111 -19.98 -3.96 -15.73
N PRO A 112 -20.71 -2.87 -15.47
CA PRO A 112 -20.49 -2.05 -14.27
C PRO A 112 -20.40 -2.91 -13.02
N LYS A 113 -19.59 -2.49 -12.05
CA LYS A 113 -19.40 -3.20 -10.77
C LYS A 113 -20.19 -2.52 -9.67
N VAL A 114 -20.92 -3.32 -8.90
CA VAL A 114 -21.55 -2.91 -7.65
C VAL A 114 -20.80 -3.52 -6.47
N TYR A 115 -20.94 -2.92 -5.29
CA TYR A 115 -20.32 -3.40 -4.06
C TYR A 115 -21.36 -3.63 -2.97
N GLY A 116 -21.27 -4.79 -2.33
CA GLY A 116 -22.12 -5.21 -1.21
C GLY A 116 -21.40 -5.11 0.14
N ALA A 117 -21.70 -6.04 1.05
CA ALA A 117 -21.03 -6.14 2.34
C ALA A 117 -19.68 -6.87 2.19
N GLY A 118 -18.69 -6.19 1.61
CA GLY A 118 -17.33 -6.72 1.44
C GLY A 118 -17.14 -7.60 0.21
N GLN A 119 -17.95 -7.42 -0.84
CA GLN A 119 -17.88 -8.21 -2.09
C GLN A 119 -18.28 -7.32 -3.28
N TRP A 120 -17.53 -7.41 -4.38
CA TRP A 120 -17.97 -6.91 -5.67
C TRP A 120 -18.93 -7.90 -6.33
N ARG A 121 -19.89 -7.39 -7.08
CA ARG A 121 -20.72 -8.16 -8.01
C ARG A 121 -20.80 -7.47 -9.37
N TYR A 122 -20.63 -8.24 -10.43
CA TYR A 122 -20.69 -7.80 -11.82
C TYR A 122 -20.81 -9.02 -12.73
N SER A 123 -20.93 -8.82 -14.05
CA SER A 123 -20.86 -9.92 -15.01
C SER A 123 -19.62 -9.87 -15.89
N TYR A 124 -19.14 -11.05 -16.29
CA TYR A 124 -18.08 -11.26 -17.28
C TYR A 124 -18.61 -12.17 -18.39
N GLN A 125 -18.61 -11.69 -19.64
CA GLN A 125 -19.21 -12.38 -20.78
C GLN A 125 -20.62 -12.94 -20.49
N ALA A 126 -21.45 -12.14 -19.79
CA ALA A 126 -22.80 -12.46 -19.33
C ALA A 126 -22.93 -13.48 -18.18
N HIS A 127 -21.83 -13.93 -17.57
CA HIS A 127 -21.84 -14.74 -16.35
C HIS A 127 -21.72 -13.87 -15.11
N ASP A 128 -22.60 -14.08 -14.13
CA ASP A 128 -22.60 -13.35 -12.85
C ASP A 128 -21.39 -13.77 -12.00
N ILE A 129 -20.65 -12.80 -11.50
CA ILE A 129 -19.47 -12.98 -10.65
C ILE A 129 -19.72 -12.24 -9.34
N ILE A 130 -19.48 -12.94 -8.22
CA ILE A 130 -19.34 -12.34 -6.90
C ILE A 130 -17.94 -12.62 -6.40
N GLU A 131 -17.20 -11.58 -6.05
CA GLU A 131 -15.79 -11.74 -5.70
C GLU A 131 -15.26 -10.71 -4.71
N HIS A 132 -14.09 -11.00 -4.14
CA HIS A 132 -13.29 -10.01 -3.44
C HIS A 132 -11.80 -10.34 -3.60
N GLY A 133 -10.99 -9.28 -3.70
CA GLY A 133 -9.54 -9.37 -3.77
C GLY A 133 -8.87 -9.21 -2.41
N GLY A 134 -7.57 -9.39 -2.35
CA GLY A 134 -6.75 -9.10 -1.19
C GLY A 134 -5.41 -8.51 -1.62
N ASN A 135 -5.01 -7.42 -0.98
CA ASN A 135 -3.81 -6.66 -1.32
C ASN A 135 -2.95 -6.40 -0.08
N ASN A 136 -2.40 -7.47 0.50
CA ASN A 136 -1.44 -7.32 1.58
C ASN A 136 -0.01 -7.22 0.99
N PRO A 137 0.93 -6.56 1.67
CA PRO A 137 2.30 -6.48 1.19
C PRO A 137 2.91 -7.89 1.13
N GLY A 138 3.38 -8.28 -0.05
CA GLY A 138 3.87 -9.63 -0.33
C GLY A 138 2.81 -10.69 -0.63
N TYR A 139 1.51 -10.37 -0.57
CA TYR A 139 0.43 -11.33 -0.81
C TYR A 139 -0.72 -10.72 -1.62
N LYS A 140 -1.14 -11.42 -2.67
CA LYS A 140 -2.28 -11.05 -3.51
C LYS A 140 -3.25 -12.21 -3.56
N THR A 141 -4.52 -11.93 -3.39
CA THR A 141 -5.56 -12.96 -3.46
C THR A 141 -6.71 -12.47 -4.29
N GLN A 142 -7.36 -13.41 -4.95
CA GLN A 142 -8.64 -13.21 -5.60
C GLN A 142 -9.51 -14.42 -5.34
N VAL A 143 -10.71 -14.18 -4.83
CA VAL A 143 -11.69 -15.23 -4.56
C VAL A 143 -12.98 -14.87 -5.26
N ALA A 144 -13.29 -15.61 -6.33
CA ALA A 144 -14.45 -15.38 -7.18
C ALA A 144 -15.38 -16.60 -7.18
N ARG A 145 -16.68 -16.35 -7.17
CA ARG A 145 -17.70 -17.37 -7.38
C ARG A 145 -18.69 -16.93 -8.46
N PHE A 146 -19.05 -17.88 -9.31
CA PHE A 146 -20.03 -17.77 -10.38
C PHE A 146 -21.26 -18.55 -9.93
N PRO A 147 -22.21 -17.93 -9.21
CA PRO A 147 -23.28 -18.64 -8.52
C PRO A 147 -24.18 -19.41 -9.49
N ASN A 148 -24.44 -18.87 -10.68
CA ASN A 148 -25.31 -19.50 -11.68
C ASN A 148 -24.62 -20.67 -12.41
N ASP A 149 -23.29 -20.77 -12.33
CA ASP A 149 -22.49 -21.78 -13.00
C ASP A 149 -21.95 -22.84 -12.02
N ASN A 150 -22.27 -22.71 -10.72
CA ASN A 150 -21.73 -23.54 -9.64
C ASN A 150 -20.19 -23.65 -9.69
N LEU A 151 -19.52 -22.54 -10.00
CA LEU A 151 -18.08 -22.46 -10.20
C LEU A 151 -17.43 -21.50 -9.19
N GLY A 152 -16.33 -21.94 -8.58
CA GLY A 152 -15.48 -21.12 -7.73
C GLY A 152 -14.05 -21.10 -8.26
N ILE A 153 -13.46 -19.92 -8.36
CA ILE A 153 -12.07 -19.72 -8.78
C ILE A 153 -11.34 -18.95 -7.69
N ILE A 154 -10.23 -19.52 -7.21
CA ILE A 154 -9.37 -18.93 -6.17
C ILE A 154 -7.97 -18.85 -6.74
N THR A 155 -7.42 -17.66 -6.84
CA THR A 155 -6.04 -17.41 -7.28
C THR A 155 -5.28 -16.67 -6.19
N LEU A 156 -4.09 -17.18 -5.86
CA LEU A 156 -3.24 -16.67 -4.78
C LEU A 156 -1.84 -16.43 -5.35
N SER A 157 -1.24 -15.31 -5.00
CA SER A 157 0.14 -14.97 -5.38
C SER A 157 0.86 -14.39 -4.18
N ASN A 158 2.15 -14.73 -4.05
CA ASN A 158 3.04 -14.20 -3.03
C ASN A 158 3.97 -13.11 -3.59
N ASP A 159 3.52 -12.38 -4.61
CA ASP A 159 4.22 -11.22 -5.17
C ASP A 159 3.52 -9.91 -4.77
N ALA A 160 4.29 -8.92 -4.31
CA ALA A 160 3.75 -7.67 -3.79
C ALA A 160 3.19 -6.71 -4.84
N LYS A 161 3.62 -6.75 -6.11
CA LYS A 161 3.22 -5.77 -7.13
C LYS A 161 2.50 -6.43 -8.30
N GLY A 162 3.24 -7.14 -9.16
CA GLY A 162 2.71 -7.81 -10.36
C GLY A 162 1.74 -8.95 -10.06
N GLY A 163 1.78 -9.50 -8.84
CA GLY A 163 0.92 -10.61 -8.42
C GLY A 163 -0.57 -10.37 -8.63
N GLY A 164 -1.06 -9.13 -8.46
CA GLY A 164 -2.48 -8.79 -8.65
C GLY A 164 -2.96 -8.95 -10.10
N PHE A 165 -2.16 -8.47 -11.05
CA PHE A 165 -2.44 -8.61 -12.48
C PHE A 165 -2.42 -10.07 -12.92
N ILE A 166 -1.43 -10.83 -12.44
CA ILE A 166 -1.28 -12.25 -12.78
C ILE A 166 -2.48 -13.06 -12.29
N ILE A 167 -2.92 -12.87 -11.05
CA ILE A 167 -4.04 -13.65 -10.50
C ILE A 167 -5.37 -13.33 -11.17
N GLU A 168 -5.56 -12.10 -11.64
CA GLU A 168 -6.74 -11.70 -12.43
C GLU A 168 -6.72 -12.31 -13.84
N ALA A 169 -5.57 -12.26 -14.52
CA ALA A 169 -5.39 -12.87 -15.83
C ALA A 169 -5.67 -14.38 -15.79
N VAL A 170 -5.12 -15.07 -14.79
CA VAL A 170 -5.34 -16.50 -14.56
C VAL A 170 -6.81 -16.79 -14.25
N LYS A 171 -7.48 -15.97 -13.42
CA LYS A 171 -8.90 -16.15 -13.11
C LYS A 171 -9.75 -16.12 -14.37
N PHE A 172 -9.60 -15.09 -15.21
CA PHE A 172 -10.39 -14.98 -16.43
C PHE A 172 -10.04 -16.06 -17.45
N ARG A 173 -8.77 -16.44 -17.58
CA ARG A 173 -8.37 -17.55 -18.47
C ARG A 173 -8.96 -18.90 -18.06
N ILE A 174 -9.06 -19.16 -16.75
CA ILE A 174 -9.73 -20.35 -16.22
C ILE A 174 -11.24 -20.26 -16.47
N ALA A 175 -11.85 -19.10 -16.25
CA ALA A 175 -13.28 -18.89 -16.51
C ALA A 175 -13.62 -19.12 -17.99
N ASP A 176 -12.81 -18.59 -18.91
CA ASP A 176 -13.00 -18.78 -20.36
C ASP A 176 -13.01 -20.26 -20.73
N GLU A 177 -12.07 -21.04 -20.19
CA GLU A 177 -11.97 -22.47 -20.48
C GLU A 177 -13.13 -23.29 -19.90
N LEU A 178 -13.44 -23.07 -18.61
CA LEU A 178 -14.45 -23.86 -17.92
C LEU A 178 -15.88 -23.55 -18.37
N LEU A 179 -16.14 -22.32 -18.79
CA LEU A 179 -17.46 -21.87 -19.25
C LEU A 179 -17.60 -21.92 -20.78
N GLY A 180 -16.56 -22.33 -21.52
CA GLY A 180 -16.57 -22.43 -22.98
C GLY A 180 -16.72 -21.08 -23.68
N LEU A 181 -16.15 -20.03 -23.10
CA LEU A 181 -16.23 -18.66 -23.59
C LEU A 181 -15.18 -18.40 -24.67
N LYS A 182 -15.31 -17.24 -25.33
CA LYS A 182 -14.26 -16.74 -26.19
C LYS A 182 -13.04 -16.39 -25.32
N GLU A 183 -11.91 -17.03 -25.60
CA GLU A 183 -10.64 -16.70 -24.97
C GLU A 183 -10.22 -15.26 -25.30
N LEU A 184 -9.90 -14.49 -24.27
CA LEU A 184 -9.36 -13.14 -24.38
C LEU A 184 -7.92 -13.13 -23.86
N ASP A 185 -7.07 -12.35 -24.52
CA ASP A 185 -5.68 -12.17 -24.07
C ASP A 185 -5.62 -11.19 -22.90
N TRP A 186 -5.92 -11.71 -21.70
CA TRP A 186 -5.83 -10.94 -20.46
C TRP A 186 -4.39 -10.63 -20.05
N ASN A 187 -3.43 -11.47 -20.46
CA ASN A 187 -2.02 -11.24 -20.17
C ASN A 187 -1.54 -9.94 -20.83
N ASP A 188 -1.76 -9.79 -22.14
CA ASP A 188 -1.39 -8.58 -22.88
C ASP A 188 -2.09 -7.33 -22.33
N ARG A 189 -3.39 -7.43 -22.01
CA ARG A 189 -4.16 -6.32 -21.41
C ARG A 189 -3.56 -5.85 -20.10
N PHE A 190 -3.27 -6.76 -19.18
CA PHE A 190 -2.74 -6.41 -17.87
C PHE A 190 -1.25 -6.02 -17.92
N GLU A 191 -0.46 -6.60 -18.82
CA GLU A 191 0.91 -6.14 -19.09
C GLU A 191 0.92 -4.71 -19.62
N LYS A 192 0.02 -4.37 -20.55
CA LYS A 192 -0.14 -3.00 -21.03
C LYS A 192 -0.51 -2.04 -19.90
N GLN A 193 -1.47 -2.41 -19.04
CA GLN A 193 -1.85 -1.56 -17.90
C GLN A 193 -0.68 -1.33 -16.94
N TRP A 194 0.12 -2.36 -16.68
CA TRP A 194 1.34 -2.23 -15.87
C TRP A 194 2.35 -1.28 -16.51
N ASN A 195 2.61 -1.42 -17.80
CA ASN A 195 3.55 -0.57 -18.53
C ASN A 195 3.07 0.90 -18.58
N ASP A 196 1.77 1.12 -18.83
CA ASP A 196 1.15 2.45 -18.80
C ASP A 196 1.30 3.11 -17.41
N TYR A 197 1.13 2.32 -16.33
CA TYR A 197 1.34 2.78 -14.96
C TYR A 197 2.80 3.20 -14.71
N VAL A 198 3.77 2.36 -15.10
CA VAL A 198 5.20 2.66 -14.98
C VAL A 198 5.60 3.91 -15.76
N GLU A 199 5.15 4.01 -17.02
CA GLU A 199 5.44 5.17 -17.87
C GLU A 199 4.86 6.47 -17.29
N LYS A 200 3.63 6.42 -16.77
CA LYS A 200 3.00 7.58 -16.13
C LYS A 200 3.77 8.00 -14.88
N ALA A 201 4.16 7.04 -14.04
CA ALA A 201 4.91 7.31 -12.81
C ALA A 201 6.26 7.98 -13.10
N GLN A 202 6.97 7.58 -14.15
CA GLN A 202 8.26 8.15 -14.54
C GLN A 202 8.15 9.57 -15.16
N LYS A 203 7.00 9.92 -15.73
CA LYS A 203 6.78 11.23 -16.37
C LYS A 203 6.34 12.33 -15.40
N LEU A 204 5.71 11.98 -14.28
CA LEU A 204 5.12 12.96 -13.35
C LEU A 204 6.11 13.56 -12.35
N THR A 205 7.31 12.99 -12.22
CA THR A 205 8.26 13.33 -11.15
C THR A 205 9.48 14.20 -11.52
N PRO A 206 9.66 14.78 -12.73
CA PRO A 206 10.88 15.52 -13.02
C PRO A 206 10.92 16.86 -12.28
N ARG A 207 11.86 16.99 -11.34
CA ARG A 207 12.20 18.25 -10.71
C ARG A 207 12.70 19.26 -11.75
N PRO A 208 12.30 20.55 -11.68
CA PRO A 208 12.81 21.57 -12.59
C PRO A 208 14.34 21.67 -12.54
N ASN A 209 14.97 21.93 -13.70
CA ASN A 209 16.44 22.10 -13.79
C ASN A 209 16.99 23.26 -12.95
N LYS A 210 16.16 24.28 -12.72
CA LYS A 210 16.48 25.48 -11.91
C LYS A 210 15.31 25.74 -10.96
N PRO A 211 15.24 24.98 -9.87
CA PRO A 211 14.17 25.09 -8.90
C PRO A 211 14.39 26.34 -8.03
N GLU A 212 13.31 27.04 -7.72
CA GLU A 212 13.33 28.18 -6.80
C GLU A 212 13.53 27.69 -5.36
N PHE A 213 14.13 28.53 -4.52
CA PHE A 213 14.23 28.24 -3.09
C PHE A 213 12.87 28.42 -2.40
N PRO A 214 12.62 27.72 -1.28
CA PRO A 214 11.45 28.01 -0.46
C PRO A 214 11.47 29.44 0.05
N SER A 215 10.29 29.92 0.41
CA SER A 215 10.07 31.27 0.94
C SER A 215 10.78 31.56 2.28
N ALA A 216 11.38 30.54 2.91
CA ALA A 216 12.22 30.65 4.09
C ALA A 216 13.33 29.59 4.06
N PRO A 217 14.41 29.73 4.87
CA PRO A 217 15.49 28.75 4.91
C PRO A 217 15.00 27.34 5.23
N TYR A 218 15.64 26.32 4.63
CA TYR A 218 15.32 24.92 4.89
C TYR A 218 15.35 24.56 6.38
N THR A 219 16.25 25.18 7.13
CA THR A 219 16.39 24.99 8.59
C THR A 219 15.11 25.37 9.33
N SER A 220 14.43 26.43 8.91
CA SER A 220 13.21 26.91 9.57
C SER A 220 12.05 25.94 9.48
N LEU A 221 11.96 25.11 8.42
CA LEU A 221 10.93 24.07 8.35
C LEU A 221 11.18 22.97 9.39
N ALA A 222 12.44 22.59 9.62
CA ALA A 222 12.82 21.56 10.59
C ALA A 222 12.73 22.01 12.07
N GLU A 223 12.63 23.32 12.32
CA GLU A 223 12.41 23.87 13.66
C GLU A 223 10.94 23.81 14.09
N ASN A 224 10.02 23.60 13.14
CA ASN A 224 8.59 23.59 13.41
C ASN A 224 8.04 22.19 13.63
N THR A 225 6.93 22.15 14.35
CA THR A 225 6.10 20.96 14.53
C THR A 225 4.75 21.22 13.89
N PHE A 226 4.20 20.23 13.20
CA PHE A 226 2.92 20.35 12.49
C PHE A 226 1.95 19.28 12.98
N HIS A 227 0.69 19.63 13.24
CA HIS A 227 -0.28 18.74 13.83
C HIS A 227 -1.57 18.65 13.02
N HIS A 228 -2.10 17.44 12.93
CA HIS A 228 -3.45 17.15 12.46
C HIS A 228 -4.17 16.28 13.50
N PRO A 229 -5.45 16.55 13.84
CA PRO A 229 -6.18 15.80 14.87
C PRO A 229 -6.19 14.28 14.67
N THR A 230 -6.46 13.82 13.44
CA THR A 230 -6.47 12.39 13.09
C THR A 230 -5.08 11.81 12.78
N TYR A 231 -4.28 12.51 11.96
CA TYR A 231 -3.00 12.00 11.48
C TYR A 231 -1.82 12.27 12.42
N GLY A 232 -2.05 12.93 13.54
CA GLY A 232 -1.05 13.21 14.57
C GLY A 232 -0.06 14.29 14.16
N THR A 233 1.14 14.18 14.70
CA THR A 233 2.17 15.21 14.58
C THR A 233 3.27 14.81 13.61
N LEU A 234 3.71 15.76 12.79
CA LEU A 234 4.85 15.69 11.91
C LEU A 234 5.94 16.64 12.42
N GLN A 235 7.14 16.10 12.59
CA GLN A 235 8.33 16.87 12.95
C GLN A 235 9.43 16.56 11.93
N PRO A 236 9.66 17.43 10.93
CA PRO A 236 10.68 17.23 9.91
C PRO A 236 12.09 17.30 10.47
N CYS A 237 12.90 16.26 10.24
CA CYS A 237 14.33 16.28 10.50
C CYS A 237 15.09 16.50 9.20
N LEU A 238 15.67 17.69 9.03
CA LEU A 238 16.49 18.06 7.88
C LEU A 238 17.75 17.18 7.79
N VAL A 239 18.02 16.57 6.65
CA VAL A 239 19.20 15.73 6.45
C VAL A 239 20.42 16.61 6.16
N PRO A 240 21.45 16.70 7.04
CA PRO A 240 22.55 17.64 6.85
C PRO A 240 23.34 17.43 5.55
N ALA A 241 23.55 16.18 5.16
CA ALA A 241 24.23 15.83 3.91
C ALA A 241 23.52 16.37 2.66
N SER A 242 22.20 16.64 2.74
CA SER A 242 21.39 17.10 1.61
C SER A 242 21.44 18.60 1.35
N VAL A 243 22.03 19.35 2.28
CA VAL A 243 22.08 20.82 2.24
C VAL A 243 23.51 21.34 2.39
N HIS A 244 24.52 20.51 2.12
CA HIS A 244 25.93 20.86 2.33
C HIS A 244 26.35 22.13 1.57
N SER A 245 25.74 22.41 0.41
CA SER A 245 25.96 23.64 -0.38
C SER A 245 25.12 24.84 0.05
N TYR A 246 24.15 24.67 0.96
CA TYR A 246 23.16 25.67 1.35
C TYR A 246 23.15 25.96 2.86
N MET A 247 23.94 25.25 3.65
CA MET A 247 23.96 25.38 5.11
C MET A 247 24.65 26.66 5.55
N ASP A 248 23.97 27.43 6.39
CA ASP A 248 24.60 28.38 7.28
C ASP A 248 25.33 27.63 8.40
N SER A 249 26.57 28.03 8.68
CA SER A 249 27.45 27.46 9.71
C SER A 249 26.89 27.50 11.14
N THR A 250 25.73 28.13 11.34
CA THR A 250 25.10 28.39 12.64
C THR A 250 23.96 27.42 12.99
N TYR A 251 23.47 26.59 12.06
CA TYR A 251 22.36 25.67 12.34
C TYR A 251 22.81 24.50 13.22
N ALA A 252 22.22 24.40 14.40
CA ALA A 252 22.37 23.25 15.30
C ALA A 252 21.09 22.41 15.27
N GLN A 253 21.17 21.21 14.69
CA GLN A 253 20.06 20.27 14.68
C GLN A 253 19.76 19.75 16.10
N SER A 254 18.48 19.52 16.41
CA SER A 254 18.10 18.94 17.70
C SER A 254 18.73 17.56 17.90
N LEU A 255 19.13 17.26 19.15
CA LEU A 255 19.69 15.94 19.49
C LEU A 255 18.71 14.80 19.16
N GLN A 256 17.40 15.05 19.27
CA GLN A 256 16.35 14.12 18.86
C GLN A 256 16.45 13.79 17.37
N CYS A 257 16.54 14.80 16.49
CA CYS A 257 16.70 14.58 15.06
C CYS A 257 18.04 13.92 14.73
N LEU A 258 19.13 14.30 15.39
CA LEU A 258 20.43 13.65 15.18
C LEU A 258 20.39 12.15 15.51
N ASN A 259 19.81 11.79 16.66
CA ASN A 259 19.66 10.38 17.07
C ASN A 259 18.74 9.62 16.10
N PHE A 260 17.62 10.23 15.71
CA PHE A 260 16.67 9.64 14.77
C PHE A 260 17.29 9.41 13.38
N LEU A 261 17.97 10.42 12.83
CA LEU A 261 18.66 10.32 11.55
C LEU A 261 19.79 9.28 11.59
N SER A 262 20.39 9.04 12.76
CA SER A 262 21.42 8.01 12.97
C SER A 262 20.85 6.59 13.14
N SER A 263 19.52 6.43 13.23
CA SER A 263 18.89 5.11 13.32
C SER A 263 19.16 4.28 12.06
N TYR A 264 19.25 2.96 12.22
CA TYR A 264 19.53 2.06 11.11
C TYR A 264 18.50 2.19 9.97
N ALA A 265 17.21 2.27 10.32
CA ALA A 265 16.12 2.45 9.35
C ALA A 265 16.31 3.72 8.51
N VAL A 266 16.67 4.84 9.14
CA VAL A 266 16.89 6.10 8.41
C VAL A 266 18.18 6.05 7.59
N GLN A 267 19.28 5.50 8.12
CA GLN A 267 20.52 5.34 7.35
C GLN A 267 20.31 4.51 6.09
N ARG A 268 19.50 3.45 6.17
CA ARG A 268 19.04 2.66 5.02
C ARG A 268 18.24 3.51 4.02
N ILE A 269 17.33 4.37 4.49
CA ILE A 269 16.55 5.28 3.62
C ILE A 269 17.48 6.25 2.89
N LEU A 270 18.44 6.82 3.62
CA LEU A 270 19.40 7.79 3.06
C LEU A 270 20.34 7.13 2.05
N SER A 271 20.75 5.87 2.25
CA SER A 271 21.66 5.16 1.33
C SER A 271 21.06 4.91 -0.06
N VAL A 272 19.73 4.97 -0.21
CA VAL A 272 19.02 4.76 -1.47
C VAL A 272 18.36 6.04 -2.02
N SER A 273 18.43 7.14 -1.27
CA SER A 273 17.86 8.44 -1.63
C SER A 273 18.87 9.30 -2.39
N ASP A 274 18.36 10.18 -3.27
CA ASP A 274 19.18 11.23 -3.87
C ASP A 274 19.34 12.40 -2.88
N LEU A 275 20.53 12.54 -2.31
CA LEU A 275 20.86 13.60 -1.36
C LEU A 275 21.43 14.85 -2.03
N SER A 276 21.39 14.96 -3.36
CA SER A 276 21.66 16.25 -4.03
C SER A 276 20.51 17.25 -3.86
N THR A 277 19.34 16.76 -3.44
CA THR A 277 18.13 17.54 -3.21
C THR A 277 17.89 17.70 -1.71
N PRO A 278 17.62 18.93 -1.20
CA PRO A 278 17.30 19.17 0.20
C PRO A 278 16.18 18.24 0.68
N THR A 279 16.47 17.46 1.72
CA THR A 279 15.64 16.32 2.14
C THR A 279 15.35 16.38 3.63
N TYR A 280 14.12 16.04 4.01
CA TYR A 280 13.72 15.80 5.39
C TYR A 280 13.23 14.37 5.54
N ILE A 281 13.50 13.78 6.70
CA ILE A 281 12.87 12.53 7.12
C ILE A 281 11.96 12.81 8.32
N ILE A 282 10.75 12.27 8.28
CA ILE A 282 9.76 12.40 9.35
C ILE A 282 9.42 11.00 9.87
N PRO A 283 9.51 10.73 11.18
CA PRO A 283 8.97 9.50 11.75
C PRO A 283 7.44 9.56 11.70
N TRP A 284 6.81 8.61 11.01
CA TRP A 284 5.36 8.57 10.88
C TRP A 284 4.84 7.13 10.88
N LYS A 285 4.77 6.54 12.08
CA LYS A 285 4.33 5.15 12.28
C LYS A 285 2.82 5.05 12.14
N ARG A 286 2.35 4.63 10.97
CA ARG A 286 0.96 4.30 10.64
C ARG A 286 0.89 2.85 10.19
N PHE A 287 -0.19 2.45 9.54
CA PHE A 287 -0.42 1.03 9.22
C PHE A 287 0.43 0.53 8.04
N PHE A 288 0.57 1.36 6.99
CA PHE A 288 1.39 1.05 5.80
C PHE A 288 2.64 1.92 5.68
N THR A 289 2.96 2.70 6.70
CA THR A 289 4.04 3.69 6.62
C THR A 289 4.75 3.76 7.96
N SER A 290 6.07 3.85 7.93
CA SER A 290 6.87 4.13 9.13
C SER A 290 7.60 5.47 9.06
N HIS A 291 7.88 5.96 7.86
CA HIS A 291 8.58 7.22 7.63
C HIS A 291 7.97 7.98 6.44
N LEU A 292 8.08 9.30 6.46
CA LEU A 292 7.93 10.13 5.26
C LEU A 292 9.31 10.68 4.89
N ARG A 293 9.60 10.71 3.59
CA ARG A 293 10.72 11.50 3.04
C ARG A 293 10.14 12.65 2.24
N LEU A 294 10.49 13.87 2.62
CA LEU A 294 10.17 15.08 1.88
C LEU A 294 11.42 15.52 1.12
N ALA A 295 11.36 15.50 -0.21
CA ALA A 295 12.42 16.01 -1.07
C ALA A 295 11.97 17.32 -1.70
N HIS A 296 12.77 18.38 -1.60
CA HIS A 296 12.42 19.68 -2.16
C HIS A 296 12.24 19.61 -3.68
N PHE A 297 11.07 20.04 -4.15
CA PHE A 297 10.75 20.07 -5.56
C PHE A 297 11.06 21.45 -6.15
N ASP A 298 10.20 22.44 -5.87
CA ASP A 298 10.29 23.80 -6.38
C ASP A 298 9.59 24.80 -5.44
N GLY A 299 10.25 25.90 -5.10
CA GLY A 299 9.70 26.89 -4.17
C GLY A 299 9.30 26.27 -2.83
N ASN A 300 8.03 26.38 -2.46
CA ASN A 300 7.50 25.80 -1.22
C ASN A 300 7.03 24.34 -1.38
N LEU A 301 7.22 23.71 -2.53
CA LEU A 301 6.72 22.37 -2.82
C LEU A 301 7.78 21.30 -2.53
N PHE A 302 7.33 20.18 -1.97
CA PHE A 302 8.14 19.01 -1.70
C PHE A 302 7.42 17.76 -2.19
N ASN A 303 8.16 16.87 -2.83
CA ASN A 303 7.68 15.52 -3.13
C ASN A 303 7.73 14.68 -1.87
N VAL A 304 6.65 13.93 -1.62
CA VAL A 304 6.57 13.03 -0.49
C VAL A 304 6.63 11.59 -0.94
N THR A 305 7.56 10.86 -0.35
CA THR A 305 7.66 9.41 -0.43
C THR A 305 7.17 8.83 0.89
N THR A 306 6.13 7.99 0.84
CA THR A 306 5.71 7.16 1.99
C THR A 306 6.63 5.97 2.07
N ILE A 307 7.28 5.74 3.21
CA ILE A 307 8.24 4.65 3.32
C ILE A 307 7.75 3.67 4.37
N PHE A 308 7.70 2.40 3.98
CA PHE A 308 7.56 1.29 4.88
C PHE A 308 8.94 0.66 5.11
N SER A 309 9.36 0.66 6.37
CA SER A 309 10.52 -0.07 6.88
C SER A 309 10.09 -1.00 8.00
N ASN A 310 10.52 -2.26 7.95
CA ASN A 310 10.29 -3.24 9.01
C ASN A 310 11.48 -3.41 9.97
N ALA A 311 12.54 -2.61 9.84
CA ALA A 311 13.76 -2.76 10.63
C ALA A 311 13.49 -2.79 12.15
N ASP A 312 12.73 -1.83 12.68
CA ASP A 312 12.36 -1.77 14.11
C ASP A 312 11.64 -3.04 14.60
N VAL A 313 10.87 -3.68 13.71
CA VAL A 313 10.10 -4.88 14.03
C VAL A 313 11.04 -6.08 14.07
N ARG A 314 12.00 -6.15 13.16
CA ARG A 314 13.04 -7.19 13.16
C ARG A 314 13.95 -7.07 14.37
N GLU A 315 14.30 -5.85 14.79
CA GLU A 315 15.05 -5.64 16.03
C GLU A 315 14.29 -6.18 17.25
N LYS A 316 12.98 -5.89 17.36
CA LYS A 316 12.12 -6.42 18.44
C LYS A 316 12.01 -7.95 18.44
N GLU A 317 12.16 -8.58 17.29
CA GLU A 317 12.21 -10.04 17.14
C GLU A 317 13.58 -10.64 17.50
N GLY A 318 14.56 -9.82 17.88
CA GLY A 318 15.90 -10.26 18.26
C GLY A 318 16.88 -10.38 17.09
N TYR A 319 16.54 -9.87 15.90
CA TYR A 319 17.50 -9.77 14.80
C TYR A 319 18.42 -8.57 15.02
N SER A 320 19.72 -8.76 14.77
CA SER A 320 20.69 -7.66 14.77
C SER A 320 20.83 -7.09 13.36
N HIS A 321 21.12 -5.80 13.25
CA HIS A 321 21.41 -5.14 11.97
C HIS A 321 22.91 -5.18 11.63
N GLY A 322 23.65 -6.16 12.16
CA GLY A 322 25.11 -6.24 12.00
C GLY A 322 25.90 -5.29 12.92
N ASP A 323 25.25 -4.69 13.91
CA ASP A 323 25.84 -3.75 14.88
C ASP A 323 26.59 -4.42 16.05
N GLY A 324 26.81 -5.74 15.95
CA GLY A 324 27.57 -6.51 16.94
C GLY A 324 26.82 -6.85 18.23
N LYS A 325 25.52 -6.56 18.34
CA LYS A 325 24.73 -6.79 19.57
C LYS A 325 24.35 -8.25 19.90
N GLY A 326 24.88 -9.23 19.16
CA GLY A 326 24.61 -10.65 19.39
C GLY A 326 23.18 -11.05 19.01
N GLY A 327 23.03 -11.66 17.84
CA GLY A 327 21.75 -12.14 17.31
C GLY A 327 21.91 -12.54 15.85
N PRO A 328 20.97 -13.30 15.26
CA PRO A 328 20.99 -13.56 13.82
C PRO A 328 20.95 -12.22 13.06
N VAL A 329 21.79 -12.08 12.04
CA VAL A 329 21.80 -10.90 11.18
C VAL A 329 20.45 -10.83 10.45
N SER A 330 19.79 -9.66 10.46
CA SER A 330 18.55 -9.47 9.73
C SER A 330 18.76 -9.72 8.24
N LYS A 331 18.09 -10.75 7.71
CA LYS A 331 18.08 -11.10 6.28
C LYS A 331 16.83 -10.60 5.55
N GLY A 332 15.97 -9.86 6.23
CA GLY A 332 14.66 -9.45 5.72
C GLY A 332 14.25 -8.05 6.11
N ASP A 333 15.23 -7.16 6.39
CA ASP A 333 14.96 -5.73 6.45
C ASP A 333 14.64 -5.26 5.03
N ILE A 334 13.46 -4.68 4.84
CA ILE A 334 13.00 -4.16 3.56
C ILE A 334 12.65 -2.69 3.69
N LEU A 335 12.97 -1.94 2.64
CA LEU A 335 12.44 -0.61 2.37
C LEU A 335 11.55 -0.71 1.14
N VAL A 336 10.27 -0.41 1.28
CA VAL A 336 9.33 -0.39 0.16
C VAL A 336 8.62 0.95 0.09
N GLU A 337 7.94 1.18 -1.04
CA GLU A 337 7.23 2.43 -1.37
C GLU A 337 8.17 3.64 -1.59
N LEU A 338 9.38 3.46 -2.13
CA LEU A 338 10.28 4.59 -2.43
C LEU A 338 9.79 5.52 -3.55
N ASP A 339 8.67 5.17 -4.18
CA ASP A 339 7.98 5.95 -5.19
C ASP A 339 7.46 7.27 -4.59
N GLU A 340 7.52 8.38 -5.33
CA GLU A 340 6.91 9.64 -4.89
C GLU A 340 5.39 9.54 -5.05
N HIS A 341 4.64 9.72 -3.97
CA HIS A 341 3.20 9.45 -3.92
C HIS A 341 2.35 10.70 -4.04
N PHE A 342 2.75 11.78 -3.38
CA PHE A 342 1.96 13.01 -3.32
C PHE A 342 2.86 14.22 -3.05
N GLU A 343 2.29 15.41 -3.24
CA GLU A 343 2.97 16.68 -3.04
C GLU A 343 2.60 17.27 -1.68
N VAL A 344 3.55 17.96 -1.05
CA VAL A 344 3.26 18.83 0.10
C VAL A 344 3.75 20.25 -0.17
N GLU A 345 2.86 21.22 0.04
CA GLU A 345 3.21 22.63 0.05
C GLU A 345 3.45 23.08 1.49
N TRP A 346 4.61 23.71 1.73
CA TRP A 346 4.86 24.46 2.95
C TRP A 346 4.24 25.86 2.85
N VAL A 347 3.05 25.99 3.40
CA VAL A 347 2.28 27.22 3.39
C VAL A 347 2.77 28.12 4.52
N ARG A 348 3.10 29.37 4.18
CA ARG A 348 3.65 30.39 5.09
C ARG A 348 2.72 31.59 5.14
N GLY A 349 2.65 32.27 6.29
CA GLY A 349 1.80 33.45 6.50
C GLY A 349 1.02 33.36 7.80
N GLU A 350 -0.21 33.90 7.80
CA GLU A 350 -1.10 33.89 8.98
C GLU A 350 -1.49 32.49 9.43
N GLU A 351 -1.68 31.56 8.48
CA GLU A 351 -1.91 30.14 8.74
C GLU A 351 -0.73 29.32 8.19
N GLU A 352 0.36 29.23 8.95
CA GLU A 352 1.50 28.37 8.59
C GLU A 352 1.16 26.88 8.78
N GLY A 353 1.51 26.05 7.79
CA GLY A 353 1.25 24.62 7.84
C GLY A 353 1.76 23.85 6.63
N LEU A 354 1.47 22.55 6.61
CA LEU A 354 1.76 21.64 5.51
C LEU A 354 0.45 21.22 4.83
N ALA A 355 0.30 21.59 3.56
CA ALA A 355 -0.84 21.20 2.73
C ALA A 355 -0.45 20.00 1.87
N PHE A 356 -0.95 18.81 2.23
CA PHE A 356 -0.78 17.59 1.44
C PHE A 356 -1.81 17.56 0.31
N LYS A 357 -1.36 17.25 -0.91
CA LYS A 357 -2.14 17.36 -2.15
C LYS A 357 -1.78 16.24 -3.13
N GLY A 358 -2.61 16.06 -4.15
CA GLY A 358 -2.29 15.18 -5.27
C GLY A 358 -2.67 13.73 -5.02
N GLY A 359 -3.81 13.50 -4.36
CA GLY A 359 -4.37 12.15 -4.17
C GLY A 359 -3.95 11.46 -2.88
N PHE A 360 -3.69 12.20 -1.81
CA PHE A 360 -3.46 11.66 -0.46
C PHE A 360 -4.56 10.69 -0.02
N TRP A 361 -5.82 10.96 -0.38
CA TRP A 361 -6.96 10.08 -0.06
C TRP A 361 -7.28 9.05 -1.16
N GLY A 362 -6.57 9.11 -2.28
CA GLY A 362 -7.02 8.52 -3.54
C GLY A 362 -8.19 9.31 -4.15
N MET A 363 -8.29 9.29 -5.47
CA MET A 363 -9.44 9.81 -6.20
C MET A 363 -10.21 8.62 -6.79
N GLU A 364 -11.29 8.21 -6.14
CA GLU A 364 -12.19 7.18 -6.65
C GLU A 364 -13.50 7.80 -7.16
N GLY A 365 -13.89 7.42 -8.38
CA GLY A 365 -15.11 7.88 -9.04
C GLY A 365 -14.86 8.93 -10.14
N LEU A 366 -15.74 8.93 -11.14
CA LEU A 366 -15.61 9.77 -12.35
C LEU A 366 -15.68 11.28 -12.05
N ASP A 367 -16.35 11.64 -10.95
CA ASP A 367 -16.59 13.03 -10.55
C ASP A 367 -15.74 13.47 -9.36
N ALA A 368 -14.79 12.65 -8.91
CA ALA A 368 -13.88 13.02 -7.84
C ALA A 368 -13.02 14.24 -8.27
N ARG A 369 -12.91 15.23 -7.40
CA ARG A 369 -12.13 16.45 -7.63
C ARG A 369 -11.23 16.72 -6.44
N SER A 370 -9.98 17.07 -6.70
CA SER A 370 -9.10 17.62 -5.67
C SER A 370 -9.65 18.95 -5.15
N PRO A 371 -9.34 19.32 -3.89
CA PRO A 371 -9.63 20.62 -3.33
C PRO A 371 -9.12 21.75 -4.24
N VAL A 372 -9.88 22.84 -4.29
CA VAL A 372 -9.53 24.06 -5.04
C VAL A 372 -9.17 25.18 -4.07
N GLY A 373 -8.36 26.14 -4.50
CA GLY A 373 -7.95 27.29 -3.69
C GLY A 373 -6.44 27.40 -3.55
N VAL A 374 -5.99 28.10 -2.51
CA VAL A 374 -4.57 28.28 -2.17
C VAL A 374 -4.33 27.98 -0.69
N GLY A 375 -3.09 27.66 -0.34
CA GLY A 375 -2.73 27.37 1.04
C GLY A 375 -3.55 26.23 1.63
N LYS A 376 -4.14 26.45 2.80
CA LYS A 376 -4.97 25.46 3.52
C LYS A 376 -6.18 24.97 2.72
N GLU A 377 -6.84 25.83 1.94
CA GLU A 377 -8.04 25.45 1.17
C GLU A 377 -7.72 24.47 0.03
N SER A 378 -6.49 24.52 -0.47
CA SER A 378 -6.01 23.58 -1.49
C SER A 378 -5.57 22.22 -0.93
N ALA A 379 -5.56 22.06 0.39
CA ALA A 379 -5.07 20.86 1.03
C ALA A 379 -6.15 19.76 1.07
N GLU A 380 -5.77 18.55 0.69
CA GLU A 380 -6.57 17.36 1.00
C GLU A 380 -6.40 16.98 2.47
N VAL A 381 -5.20 17.20 3.03
CA VAL A 381 -4.92 17.11 4.46
C VAL A 381 -4.06 18.28 4.88
N TRP A 382 -4.50 18.98 5.92
CA TRP A 382 -3.81 20.15 6.47
C TRP A 382 -3.20 19.86 7.83
N PHE A 383 -1.88 19.95 7.95
CA PHE A 383 -1.19 19.94 9.24
C PHE A 383 -0.83 21.37 9.63
N ALA A 384 -1.50 21.90 10.66
CA ALA A 384 -1.24 23.25 11.16
C ALA A 384 0.06 23.27 11.98
N LYS A 385 0.87 24.33 11.85
CA LYS A 385 1.99 24.54 12.76
C LYS A 385 1.50 24.73 14.20
N VAL A 386 2.21 24.12 15.16
CA VAL A 386 1.91 24.18 16.60
C VAL A 386 3.04 24.75 17.43
#